data_AF-A0A369R5B6-F1
#
_entry.id   AF-A0A369R5B6-F1
#
_cell.length_a   1.000
_cell.length_b   1.000
_cell.length_c   1.000
_cell.angle_alpha   90.00
_cell.angle_beta   90.00
_cell.angle_gamma   90.00
#
_symmetry.space_group_name_H-M   'P 1'
#
loop_
_entity.id
_entity.type
_entity.pdbx_description
1 polymer ?
#
loop_
_entity_poly.entity_id
_entity_poly.type
_entity_poly.pdbx_seq_one_letter_code
_entity_poly.pdbx_strand_id
1 'polypeptide(L)'
;MKGFKGITAADVLGFQKNELTEHYIYKTLAGRTTGIRNRRILSQIADDELRHYNVWKSYTRQDVEPGRMRIWFYTMISSLLGLTFGLKLMEKAEKYAYSAYKELPESFHEARAIVEDEEEHEQALLGMLDEERLRYTGSIVLGLNDALVELMGVLAGLTFAFQNSRFVALTGVLTGFAAALSMAASEYLSTKAEAGTKSPLRAALYTGLAYILTVIVMISPFLLVPSLSIALALAFGGAVCIIALFNLYVSVAQDVSFKTRFFEMVGLSFGVALLSFLAGMAARAVFGIEV
;
A
#
# COMPACT_ATOMS: atom_id res chain seq x y z
N MET A 1 24.74 17.04 13.07
CA MET A 1 23.96 18.06 13.83
C MET A 1 24.41 19.45 13.40
N LYS A 2 23.75 20.10 12.44
CA LYS A 2 24.01 21.49 12.06
C LYS A 2 22.76 22.12 11.41
N GLY A 3 22.13 23.06 12.12
CA GLY A 3 21.53 24.27 11.55
C GLY A 3 20.03 24.28 11.24
N PHE A 4 19.15 24.23 12.25
CA PHE A 4 17.79 24.79 12.09
C PHE A 4 17.79 26.24 12.60
N LYS A 5 17.83 27.19 11.67
CA LYS A 5 17.71 28.64 11.89
C LYS A 5 16.39 29.08 11.26
N GLY A 6 15.45 29.49 12.11
CA GLY A 6 14.35 30.42 11.81
C GLY A 6 13.31 29.96 10.78
N ILE A 7 12.11 29.64 11.25
CA ILE A 7 10.92 29.49 10.40
C ILE A 7 10.68 30.80 9.65
N THR A 8 10.54 30.70 8.34
CA THR A 8 10.38 31.83 7.43
C THR A 8 8.91 32.14 7.18
N ALA A 9 8.60 33.34 6.69
CA ALA A 9 7.23 33.67 6.26
C ALA A 9 6.70 32.73 5.17
N ALA A 10 7.60 32.13 4.36
CA ALA A 10 7.23 31.14 3.36
C ALA A 10 6.78 29.82 3.98
N ASP A 11 7.36 29.42 5.12
CA ASP A 11 6.97 28.22 5.85
C ASP A 11 5.57 28.38 6.46
N VAL A 12 5.29 29.54 7.07
CA VAL A 12 3.97 29.88 7.63
C VAL A 12 2.88 29.92 6.54
N LEU A 13 3.21 30.43 5.34
CA LEU A 13 2.30 30.35 4.18
C LEU A 13 2.09 28.91 3.70
N GLY A 14 3.13 28.07 3.80
CA GLY A 14 3.04 26.63 3.53
C GLY A 14 2.07 25.93 4.48
N PHE A 15 2.19 26.22 5.78
CA PHE A 15 1.29 25.75 6.83
C PHE A 15 -0.15 26.17 6.55
N GLN A 16 -0.39 27.48 6.38
CA GLN A 16 -1.71 28.01 6.03
C GLN A 16 -2.32 27.28 4.81
N LYS A 17 -1.53 27.04 3.77
CA LYS A 17 -2.02 26.36 2.56
C LYS A 17 -2.35 24.88 2.83
N ASN A 18 -1.59 24.19 3.67
CA ASN A 18 -1.83 22.79 4.00
C ASN A 18 -3.15 22.63 4.73
N GLU A 19 -3.37 23.42 5.77
CA GLU A 19 -4.57 23.41 6.63
C GLU A 19 -5.85 23.65 5.80
N LEU A 20 -5.79 24.62 4.88
CA LEU A 20 -6.91 24.84 3.94
C LEU A 20 -7.10 23.66 2.98
N THR A 21 -6.01 23.03 2.53
CA THR A 21 -6.06 21.86 1.65
C THR A 21 -6.69 20.67 2.37
N GLU A 22 -6.32 20.44 3.62
CA GLU A 22 -6.78 19.36 4.50
C GLU A 22 -8.26 19.54 4.86
N HIS A 23 -8.70 20.78 5.18
CA HIS A 23 -10.13 21.12 5.27
C HIS A 23 -10.95 20.58 4.09
N TYR A 24 -10.51 20.87 2.85
CA TYR A 24 -11.24 20.43 1.66
C TYR A 24 -11.15 18.91 1.43
N ILE A 25 -10.04 18.26 1.82
CA ILE A 25 -9.93 16.81 1.77
C ILE A 25 -10.92 16.18 2.74
N TYR A 26 -10.87 16.51 4.03
CA TYR A 26 -11.76 15.95 5.04
C TYR A 26 -13.23 16.23 4.72
N LYS A 27 -13.57 17.44 4.27
CA LYS A 27 -14.93 17.79 3.83
C LYS A 27 -15.41 16.95 2.65
N THR A 28 -14.53 16.69 1.68
CA THR A 28 -14.86 15.83 0.53
C THR A 28 -15.03 14.38 0.95
N LEU A 29 -14.16 13.88 1.83
CA LEU A 29 -14.25 12.52 2.37
C LEU A 29 -15.49 12.33 3.24
N ALA A 30 -15.87 13.32 4.06
CA ALA A 30 -17.09 13.30 4.86
C ALA A 30 -18.35 13.12 3.99
N GLY A 31 -18.41 13.83 2.85
CA GLY A 31 -19.50 13.71 1.88
C GLY A 31 -19.61 12.34 1.20
N ARG A 32 -18.49 11.62 1.07
CA ARG A 32 -18.42 10.29 0.43
C ARG A 32 -18.50 9.12 1.42
N THR A 33 -18.29 9.38 2.70
CA THR A 33 -18.25 8.36 3.74
C THR A 33 -19.65 7.90 4.12
N THR A 34 -19.81 6.59 4.30
CA THR A 34 -21.04 5.96 4.82
C THR A 34 -21.02 5.92 6.35
N GLY A 35 -22.18 6.02 6.98
CA GLY A 35 -22.30 6.04 8.44
C GLY A 35 -22.24 7.45 9.05
N ILE A 36 -23.18 7.73 9.95
CA ILE A 36 -23.37 9.06 10.56
C ILE A 36 -22.19 9.44 11.44
N ARG A 37 -21.63 8.47 12.19
CA ARG A 37 -20.50 8.69 13.10
C ARG A 37 -19.25 9.14 12.35
N ASN A 38 -18.82 8.37 11.36
CA ASN A 38 -17.59 8.63 10.60
C ASN A 38 -17.70 9.94 9.80
N ARG A 39 -18.88 10.22 9.22
CA ARG A 39 -19.14 11.52 8.57
C ARG A 39 -19.00 12.69 9.53
N ARG A 40 -19.56 12.57 10.75
CA ARG A 40 -19.49 13.62 11.76
C ARG A 40 -18.04 13.90 12.17
N ILE A 41 -17.25 12.86 12.43
CA ILE A 41 -15.84 13.01 12.81
C ILE A 41 -15.07 13.74 11.70
N LEU A 42 -15.17 13.30 10.45
CA LEU A 42 -14.49 13.96 9.32
C LEU A 42 -14.96 15.40 9.11
N SER A 43 -16.25 15.70 9.31
CA SER A 43 -16.74 17.07 9.24
C SER A 43 -16.23 17.95 10.38
N GLN A 44 -16.12 17.41 11.59
CA GLN A 44 -15.56 18.12 12.74
C GLN A 44 -14.09 18.46 12.49
N ILE A 45 -13.29 17.47 12.08
CA ILE A 45 -11.88 17.67 11.72
C ILE A 45 -11.78 18.72 10.61
N ALA A 46 -12.59 18.63 9.55
CA ALA A 46 -12.59 19.66 8.51
C ALA A 46 -12.86 21.07 9.07
N ASP A 47 -13.80 21.23 9.99
CA ASP A 47 -14.09 22.53 10.59
C ASP A 47 -12.94 23.03 11.46
N ASP A 48 -12.23 22.14 12.15
CA ASP A 48 -11.04 22.44 12.96
C ASP A 48 -9.88 22.96 12.08
N GLU A 49 -9.57 22.26 10.99
CA GLU A 49 -8.59 22.65 9.96
C GLU A 49 -8.86 24.04 9.38
N LEU A 50 -10.14 24.39 9.19
CA LEU A 50 -10.52 25.73 8.75
C LEU A 50 -10.25 26.77 9.84
N ARG A 51 -10.40 26.42 11.13
CA ARG A 51 -9.99 27.33 12.22
C ARG A 51 -8.48 27.51 12.23
N HIS A 52 -7.71 26.44 12.08
CA HIS A 52 -6.25 26.49 12.03
C HIS A 52 -5.76 27.34 10.84
N TYR A 53 -6.34 27.18 9.66
CA TYR A 53 -6.13 28.08 8.52
C TYR A 53 -6.32 29.56 8.90
N ASN A 54 -7.39 29.88 9.62
CA ASN A 54 -7.69 31.25 10.02
C ASN A 54 -6.70 31.79 11.07
N VAL A 55 -6.19 30.93 11.97
CA VAL A 55 -5.10 31.26 12.89
C VAL A 55 -3.85 31.65 12.08
N TRP A 56 -3.43 30.82 11.12
CA TRP A 56 -2.29 31.12 10.27
C TRP A 56 -2.49 32.38 9.41
N LYS A 57 -3.70 32.57 8.88
CA LYS A 57 -4.09 33.78 8.15
C LYS A 57 -3.94 35.06 8.99
N SER A 58 -4.12 34.99 10.30
CA SER A 58 -3.93 36.15 11.18
C SER A 58 -2.48 36.64 11.22
N TYR A 59 -1.52 35.71 11.09
CA TYR A 59 -0.09 36.02 11.02
C TYR A 59 0.37 36.41 9.62
N THR A 60 -0.08 35.70 8.57
CA THR A 60 0.35 35.96 7.18
C THR A 60 -0.36 37.17 6.57
N ARG A 61 -1.59 37.47 7.02
CA ARG A 61 -2.49 38.48 6.47
C ARG A 61 -2.75 38.34 4.97
N GLN A 62 -2.62 37.12 4.45
CA GLN A 62 -2.81 36.79 3.04
C GLN A 62 -3.84 35.68 2.90
N ASP A 63 -4.58 35.68 1.80
CA ASP A 63 -5.41 34.56 1.39
C ASP A 63 -4.60 33.64 0.46
N VAL A 64 -4.67 32.34 0.70
CA VAL A 64 -4.01 31.32 -0.12
C VAL A 64 -5.04 30.38 -0.72
N GLU A 65 -4.77 29.91 -1.94
CA GLU A 65 -5.61 28.90 -2.57
C GLU A 65 -5.20 27.49 -2.16
N PRO A 66 -6.17 26.56 -1.99
CA PRO A 66 -5.88 25.19 -1.62
C PRO A 66 -5.16 24.44 -2.74
N GLY A 67 -4.37 23.43 -2.36
CA GLY A 67 -3.68 22.54 -3.29
C GLY A 67 -4.63 21.58 -4.00
N ARG A 68 -5.24 22.02 -5.12
CA ARG A 68 -6.20 21.19 -5.90
C ARG A 68 -5.68 19.79 -6.26
N MET A 69 -4.39 19.67 -6.57
CA MET A 69 -3.76 18.37 -6.88
C MET A 69 -3.71 17.45 -5.65
N ARG A 70 -3.36 17.98 -4.47
CA ARG A 70 -3.39 17.21 -3.21
C ARG A 70 -4.81 16.76 -2.88
N ILE A 71 -5.79 17.67 -3.00
CA ILE A 71 -7.20 17.34 -2.77
C ILE A 71 -7.65 16.17 -3.67
N TRP A 72 -7.36 16.27 -4.96
CA TRP A 72 -7.69 15.21 -5.91
C TRP A 72 -6.99 13.89 -5.56
N PHE A 73 -5.69 13.93 -5.26
CA PHE A 73 -4.89 12.75 -4.93
C PHE A 73 -5.43 12.00 -3.71
N TYR A 74 -5.61 12.68 -2.57
CA TYR A 74 -6.10 12.05 -1.34
C TYR A 74 -7.56 11.61 -1.46
N THR A 75 -8.39 12.37 -2.17
CA THR A 75 -9.77 11.94 -2.46
C THR A 75 -9.80 10.67 -3.31
N MET A 76 -8.93 10.58 -4.33
CA MET A 76 -8.83 9.44 -5.23
C MET A 76 -8.30 8.21 -4.47
N ILE A 77 -7.20 8.35 -3.73
CA ILE A 77 -6.56 7.24 -3.03
C ILE A 77 -7.46 6.65 -1.94
N SER A 78 -8.17 7.49 -1.19
CA SER A 78 -9.18 7.05 -0.22
C SER A 78 -10.34 6.30 -0.89
N SER A 79 -10.71 6.68 -2.12
CA SER A 79 -11.78 6.01 -2.85
C SER A 79 -11.33 4.66 -3.44
N LEU A 80 -10.08 4.54 -3.88
CA LEU A 80 -9.54 3.31 -4.47
C LEU A 80 -9.11 2.29 -3.42
N LEU A 81 -8.26 2.72 -2.48
CA LEU A 81 -7.58 1.85 -1.51
C LEU A 81 -8.33 1.70 -0.19
N GLY A 82 -9.33 2.55 0.07
CA GLY A 82 -10.11 2.58 1.31
C GLY A 82 -9.86 3.87 2.09
N LEU A 83 -10.87 4.30 2.86
CA LEU A 83 -10.84 5.56 3.60
C LEU A 83 -9.71 5.52 4.64
N THR A 84 -9.57 4.40 5.36
CA THR A 84 -8.51 4.16 6.34
C THR A 84 -7.11 4.38 5.76
N PHE A 85 -6.86 3.83 4.57
CA PHE A 85 -5.55 3.95 3.94
C PHE A 85 -5.24 5.41 3.57
N GLY A 86 -6.20 6.10 2.95
CA GLY A 86 -5.99 7.47 2.51
C GLY A 86 -5.84 8.46 3.67
N LEU A 87 -6.60 8.26 4.75
CA LEU A 87 -6.44 9.04 5.99
C LEU A 87 -5.06 8.79 6.60
N LYS A 88 -4.67 7.53 6.85
CA LYS A 88 -3.32 7.22 7.37
C LYS A 88 -2.19 7.75 6.49
N LEU A 89 -2.36 7.75 5.17
CA LEU A 89 -1.36 8.30 4.25
C LEU A 89 -1.23 9.82 4.41
N MET A 90 -2.33 10.50 4.71
CA MET A 90 -2.37 11.95 4.96
C MET A 90 -1.73 12.29 6.30
N GLU A 91 -2.13 11.61 7.37
CA GLU A 91 -1.56 11.74 8.72
C GLU A 91 -0.03 11.56 8.75
N LYS A 92 0.49 10.62 7.97
CA LYS A 92 1.95 10.43 7.86
C LYS A 92 2.65 11.62 7.21
N ALA A 93 2.00 12.28 6.26
CA ALA A 93 2.54 13.47 5.63
C ALA A 93 2.48 14.67 6.58
N GLU A 94 1.40 14.78 7.35
CA GLU A 94 1.16 15.82 8.36
C GLU A 94 2.10 15.71 9.55
N LYS A 95 2.33 14.51 10.12
CA LYS A 95 3.33 14.32 11.20
C LYS A 95 4.71 14.86 10.86
N TYR A 96 5.11 14.75 9.60
CA TYR A 96 6.36 15.33 9.13
C TYR A 96 6.31 16.86 9.12
N ALA A 97 5.19 17.45 8.71
CA ALA A 97 4.96 18.90 8.78
C ALA A 97 4.88 19.42 10.23
N TYR A 98 4.20 18.71 11.14
CA TYR A 98 4.06 19.09 12.56
C TYR A 98 5.36 19.02 13.35
N SER A 99 6.32 18.22 12.93
CA SER A 99 7.66 18.28 13.52
C SER A 99 8.28 19.68 13.40
N ALA A 100 7.92 20.45 12.35
CA ALA A 100 8.32 21.84 12.22
C ALA A 100 7.51 22.79 13.12
N TYR A 101 6.27 22.44 13.51
CA TYR A 101 5.47 23.25 14.43
C TYR A 101 6.05 23.21 15.85
N LYS A 102 6.56 22.04 16.27
CA LYS A 102 7.22 21.87 17.58
C LYS A 102 8.50 22.70 17.72
N GLU A 103 9.08 23.13 16.59
CA GLU A 103 10.26 23.98 16.54
C GLU A 103 9.93 25.48 16.39
N LEU A 104 8.64 25.86 16.41
CA LEU A 104 8.22 27.26 16.35
C LEU A 104 8.68 28.06 17.57
N PRO A 105 9.12 29.33 17.39
CA PRO A 105 9.39 30.23 18.49
C PRO A 105 8.15 30.42 19.37
N GLU A 106 8.33 30.67 20.67
CA GLU A 106 7.23 30.88 21.62
C GLU A 106 6.28 32.04 21.25
N SER A 107 6.67 32.92 20.31
CA SER A 107 5.80 33.97 19.77
C SER A 107 4.55 33.44 19.05
N PHE A 108 4.52 32.16 18.67
CA PHE A 108 3.35 31.49 18.11
C PHE A 108 2.65 30.68 19.21
N HIS A 109 2.04 31.37 20.18
CA HIS A 109 1.39 30.74 21.33
C HIS A 109 0.27 29.77 20.90
N GLU A 110 -0.45 30.13 19.84
CA GLU A 110 -1.57 29.39 19.27
C GLU A 110 -1.13 28.10 18.54
N ALA A 111 0.14 27.98 18.14
CA ALA A 111 0.64 26.79 17.46
C ALA A 111 0.66 25.55 18.37
N ARG A 112 0.78 25.74 19.70
CA ARG A 112 0.66 24.62 20.65
C ARG A 112 -0.75 24.04 20.70
N ALA A 113 -1.76 24.90 20.64
CA ALA A 113 -3.16 24.45 20.60
C ALA A 113 -3.47 23.69 19.32
N ILE A 114 -2.92 24.13 18.17
CA ILE A 114 -3.04 23.37 16.92
C ILE A 114 -2.42 21.98 17.09
N VAL A 115 -1.19 21.87 17.60
CA VAL A 115 -0.55 20.56 17.82
C VAL A 115 -1.35 19.64 18.75
N GLU A 116 -2.04 20.18 19.75
CA GLU A 116 -2.94 19.40 20.62
C GLU A 116 -4.19 18.92 19.86
N ASP A 117 -4.84 19.80 19.08
CA ASP A 117 -5.98 19.44 18.22
C ASP A 117 -5.60 18.29 17.26
N GLU A 118 -4.39 18.32 16.68
CA GLU A 118 -3.88 17.28 15.77
C GLU A 118 -3.68 15.92 16.43
N GLU A 119 -3.21 15.90 17.68
CA GLU A 119 -3.11 14.66 18.45
C GLU A 119 -4.51 14.07 18.75
N GLU A 120 -5.54 14.91 18.93
CA GLU A 120 -6.94 14.48 19.06
C GLU A 120 -7.51 13.99 17.72
N HIS A 121 -7.18 14.64 16.61
CA HIS A 121 -7.59 14.23 15.26
C HIS A 121 -7.07 12.83 14.94
N GLU A 122 -5.77 12.57 15.17
CA GLU A 122 -5.18 11.25 14.95
C GLU A 122 -5.95 10.18 15.75
N GLN A 123 -6.24 10.44 17.02
CA GLN A 123 -6.96 9.50 17.88
C GLN A 123 -8.40 9.26 17.39
N ALA A 124 -9.11 10.31 17.00
CA ALA A 124 -10.46 10.21 16.47
C ALA A 124 -10.49 9.38 15.17
N LEU A 125 -9.49 9.59 14.30
CA LEU A 125 -9.33 8.84 13.07
C LEU A 125 -9.00 7.38 13.35
N LEU A 126 -8.08 7.07 14.27
CA LEU A 126 -7.78 5.70 14.70
C LEU A 126 -9.04 4.95 15.15
N GLY A 127 -9.94 5.62 15.88
CA GLY A 127 -11.22 5.08 16.31
C GLY A 127 -12.21 4.78 15.17
N MET A 128 -11.99 5.33 13.98
CA MET A 128 -12.79 5.06 12.77
C MET A 128 -12.31 3.87 11.94
N LEU A 129 -11.05 3.43 12.10
CA LEU A 129 -10.38 2.55 11.13
C LEU A 129 -10.78 1.07 11.14
N ASP A 130 -11.90 0.69 11.75
CA ASP A 130 -12.42 -0.69 11.70
C ASP A 130 -13.07 -0.99 10.33
N GLU A 131 -12.23 -1.04 9.30
CA GLU A 131 -12.61 -1.37 7.95
C GLU A 131 -12.51 -2.88 7.69
N GLU A 132 -13.51 -3.40 6.98
CA GLU A 132 -13.52 -4.77 6.52
C GLU A 132 -12.26 -5.13 5.71
N ARG A 133 -11.75 -4.22 4.87
CA ARG A 133 -10.53 -4.43 4.07
C ARG A 133 -9.28 -4.55 4.95
N LEU A 134 -9.19 -3.77 6.02
CA LEU A 134 -8.09 -3.87 6.98
C LEU A 134 -8.10 -5.26 7.66
N ARG A 135 -9.30 -5.76 8.00
CA ARG A 135 -9.49 -7.08 8.63
C ARG A 135 -9.03 -8.25 7.75
N TYR A 136 -9.19 -8.15 6.42
CA TYR A 136 -8.75 -9.17 5.46
C TYR A 136 -7.41 -8.84 4.77
N THR A 137 -6.73 -7.77 5.17
CA THR A 137 -5.43 -7.42 4.61
C THR A 137 -4.46 -8.60 4.76
N GLY A 138 -4.47 -9.30 5.90
CA GLY A 138 -3.66 -10.50 6.11
C GLY A 138 -3.88 -11.61 5.06
N SER A 139 -5.14 -11.89 4.70
CA SER A 139 -5.48 -12.88 3.67
C SER A 139 -4.96 -12.46 2.28
N ILE A 140 -5.05 -11.16 1.96
CA ILE A 140 -4.47 -10.60 0.73
C ILE A 140 -2.93 -10.70 0.76
N VAL A 141 -2.28 -10.35 1.89
CA VAL A 141 -0.82 -10.48 2.09
C VAL A 141 -0.39 -11.90 1.77
N LEU A 142 -1.08 -12.87 2.36
CA LEU A 142 -0.78 -14.28 2.23
C LEU A 142 -0.83 -14.66 0.74
N GLY A 143 -1.96 -14.40 0.08
CA GLY A 143 -2.19 -14.69 -1.35
C GLY A 143 -1.14 -14.12 -2.29
N LEU A 144 -0.77 -12.85 -2.10
CA LEU A 144 0.24 -12.19 -2.93
C LEU A 144 1.62 -12.78 -2.70
N ASN A 145 2.06 -12.90 -1.44
CA ASN A 145 3.42 -13.29 -1.12
C ASN A 145 3.74 -14.72 -1.59
N ASP A 146 2.79 -15.63 -1.38
CA ASP A 146 2.93 -17.02 -1.80
C ASP A 146 3.01 -17.12 -3.33
N ALA A 147 2.08 -16.46 -4.04
CA ALA A 147 2.09 -16.40 -5.50
C ALA A 147 3.40 -15.85 -6.06
N LEU A 148 3.91 -14.76 -5.47
CA LEU A 148 5.15 -14.11 -5.93
C LEU A 148 6.36 -15.04 -5.77
N VAL A 149 6.55 -15.62 -4.58
CA VAL A 149 7.67 -16.51 -4.29
C VAL A 149 7.58 -17.78 -5.15
N GLU A 150 6.41 -18.41 -5.20
CA GLU A 150 6.19 -19.65 -5.96
C GLU A 150 6.37 -19.43 -7.46
N LEU A 151 5.70 -18.43 -8.06
CA LEU A 151 5.78 -18.20 -9.50
C LEU A 151 7.15 -17.70 -9.94
N MET A 152 7.88 -16.94 -9.10
CA MET A 152 9.26 -16.59 -9.45
C MET A 152 10.14 -17.84 -9.52
N GLY A 153 9.96 -18.79 -8.59
CA GLY A 153 10.59 -20.10 -8.63
C GLY A 153 10.24 -20.89 -9.88
N VAL A 154 8.94 -21.10 -10.11
CA VAL A 154 8.40 -21.88 -11.23
C VAL A 154 8.83 -21.28 -12.57
N LEU A 155 8.61 -19.98 -12.80
CA LEU A 155 8.93 -19.36 -14.08
C LEU A 155 10.44 -19.33 -14.35
N ALA A 156 11.29 -19.15 -13.33
CA ALA A 156 12.75 -19.25 -13.50
C ALA A 156 13.19 -20.66 -13.91
N GLY A 157 12.71 -21.68 -13.18
CA GLY A 157 13.04 -23.07 -13.45
C GLY A 157 12.55 -23.53 -14.83
N LEU A 158 11.29 -23.24 -15.17
CA LEU A 158 10.67 -23.61 -16.45
C LEU A 158 11.30 -22.87 -17.63
N THR A 159 11.61 -21.59 -17.46
CA THR A 159 12.32 -20.80 -18.49
C THR A 159 13.62 -21.48 -18.88
N PHE A 160 14.39 -21.95 -17.91
CA PHE A 160 15.63 -22.64 -18.22
C PHE A 160 15.41 -24.04 -18.80
N ALA A 161 14.46 -24.81 -18.23
CA ALA A 161 14.21 -26.19 -18.61
C ALA A 161 13.64 -26.32 -20.03
N PHE A 162 12.69 -25.47 -20.43
CA PHE A 162 11.95 -25.62 -21.69
C PHE A 162 12.43 -24.71 -22.83
N GLN A 163 13.08 -23.57 -22.54
CA GLN A 163 13.51 -22.59 -23.55
C GLN A 163 12.40 -22.14 -24.53
N ASN A 164 11.12 -22.30 -24.17
CA ASN A 164 9.98 -22.01 -25.03
C ASN A 164 8.89 -21.26 -24.26
N SER A 165 8.63 -20.01 -24.67
CA SER A 165 7.71 -19.11 -23.96
C SER A 165 6.28 -19.65 -23.86
N ARG A 166 5.81 -20.42 -24.86
CA ARG A 166 4.44 -20.97 -24.86
C ARG A 166 4.27 -22.08 -23.83
N PHE A 167 5.27 -22.96 -23.72
CA PHE A 167 5.25 -24.02 -22.71
C PHE A 167 5.38 -23.43 -21.30
N VAL A 168 6.28 -22.46 -21.12
CA VAL A 168 6.43 -21.76 -19.83
C VAL A 168 5.12 -21.06 -19.43
N ALA A 169 4.48 -20.34 -20.35
CA ALA A 169 3.21 -19.69 -20.09
C ALA A 169 2.10 -20.70 -19.75
N LEU A 170 1.93 -21.74 -20.56
CA LEU A 170 0.89 -22.76 -20.34
C LEU A 170 1.05 -23.45 -18.99
N THR A 171 2.26 -23.92 -18.68
CA THR A 171 2.54 -24.57 -17.39
C THR A 171 2.38 -23.57 -16.24
N GLY A 172 2.87 -22.34 -16.38
CA GLY A 172 2.70 -21.29 -15.39
C GLY A 172 1.23 -20.99 -15.10
N VAL A 173 0.36 -20.96 -16.12
CA VAL A 173 -1.08 -20.72 -15.92
C VAL A 173 -1.68 -21.89 -15.15
N LEU A 174 -1.44 -23.13 -15.59
CA LEU A 174 -2.01 -24.31 -14.95
C LEU A 174 -1.56 -24.44 -13.49
N THR A 175 -0.26 -24.26 -13.23
CA THR A 175 0.31 -24.29 -11.88
C THR A 175 -0.25 -23.15 -11.04
N GLY A 176 -0.23 -21.92 -11.54
CA GLY A 176 -0.70 -20.74 -10.81
C GLY A 176 -2.19 -20.78 -10.47
N PHE A 177 -3.05 -21.25 -11.39
CA PHE A 177 -4.48 -21.42 -11.11
C PHE A 177 -4.74 -22.54 -10.08
N ALA A 178 -4.04 -23.66 -10.18
CA ALA A 178 -4.18 -24.75 -9.22
C ALA A 178 -3.71 -24.32 -7.81
N ALA A 179 -2.57 -23.62 -7.73
CA ALA A 179 -2.05 -23.07 -6.49
C ALA A 179 -2.99 -22.01 -5.88
N ALA A 180 -3.52 -21.09 -6.68
CA ALA A 180 -4.50 -20.10 -6.20
C ALA A 180 -5.74 -20.74 -5.56
N LEU A 181 -6.30 -21.78 -6.19
CA LEU A 181 -7.45 -22.51 -5.65
C LEU A 181 -7.08 -23.28 -4.37
N SER A 182 -5.91 -23.92 -4.36
CA SER A 182 -5.40 -24.62 -3.18
C SER A 182 -5.22 -23.66 -2.01
N MET A 183 -4.65 -22.50 -2.26
CA MET A 183 -4.41 -21.48 -1.24
C MET A 183 -5.71 -20.85 -0.72
N ALA A 184 -6.68 -20.58 -1.61
CA ALA A 184 -8.01 -20.12 -1.21
C ALA A 184 -8.72 -21.16 -0.32
N ALA A 185 -8.62 -22.45 -0.67
CA ALA A 185 -9.18 -23.53 0.14
C ALA A 185 -8.47 -23.65 1.50
N SER A 186 -7.14 -23.52 1.54
CA SER A 186 -6.35 -23.53 2.78
C SER A 186 -6.73 -22.36 3.69
N GLU A 187 -6.87 -21.15 3.15
CA GLU A 187 -7.31 -19.98 3.93
C GLU A 187 -8.74 -20.13 4.46
N TYR A 188 -9.65 -20.70 3.67
CA TYR A 188 -11.01 -21.02 4.11
C TYR A 188 -10.98 -21.94 5.34
N LEU A 189 -10.21 -23.03 5.26
CA LEU A 189 -10.11 -24.02 6.33
C LEU A 189 -9.44 -23.43 7.57
N SER A 190 -8.35 -22.67 7.39
CA SER A 190 -7.64 -21.99 8.48
C SER A 190 -8.55 -21.00 9.20
N THR A 191 -9.21 -20.11 8.45
CA THR A 191 -10.11 -19.09 9.02
C THR A 191 -11.32 -19.74 9.70
N LYS A 192 -11.80 -20.89 9.21
CA LYS A 192 -12.91 -21.62 9.84
C LYS A 192 -12.49 -22.32 11.13
N ALA A 193 -11.23 -22.72 11.25
CA ALA A 193 -10.67 -23.36 12.45
C ALA A 193 -10.28 -22.34 13.53
N GLU A 194 -9.88 -21.13 13.14
CA GLU A 194 -9.60 -20.04 14.07
C GLU A 194 -10.88 -19.51 14.74
N ALA A 195 -10.84 -19.32 16.06
CA ALA A 195 -11.90 -18.63 16.78
C ALA A 195 -11.84 -17.12 16.46
N GLY A 196 -12.76 -16.62 15.63
CA GLY A 196 -12.76 -15.22 15.24
C GLY A 196 -14.04 -14.75 14.56
N THR A 197 -14.11 -13.44 14.27
CA THR A 197 -15.25 -12.79 13.60
C THR A 197 -15.08 -12.69 12.08
N LYS A 198 -13.96 -13.19 11.54
CA LYS A 198 -13.68 -13.19 10.09
C LYS A 198 -14.57 -14.21 9.40
N SER A 199 -15.13 -13.83 8.26
CA SER A 199 -15.86 -14.76 7.40
C SER A 199 -14.87 -15.63 6.62
N PRO A 200 -14.90 -16.97 6.77
CA PRO A 200 -13.98 -17.86 6.06
C PRO A 200 -14.08 -17.74 4.54
N LEU A 201 -15.30 -17.57 4.02
CA LEU A 201 -15.53 -17.43 2.58
C LEU A 201 -14.90 -16.13 2.04
N ARG A 202 -15.01 -15.02 2.77
CA ARG A 202 -14.41 -13.75 2.34
C ARG A 202 -12.88 -13.81 2.38
N ALA A 203 -12.30 -14.39 3.44
CA ALA A 203 -10.85 -14.58 3.53
C ALA A 203 -10.31 -15.38 2.33
N ALA A 204 -10.93 -16.53 2.04
CA ALA A 204 -10.59 -17.38 0.90
C ALA A 204 -10.69 -16.66 -0.44
N LEU A 205 -11.76 -15.88 -0.66
CA LEU A 205 -11.95 -15.09 -1.87
C LEU A 205 -10.86 -14.02 -2.04
N TYR A 206 -10.53 -13.29 -0.97
CA TYR A 206 -9.47 -12.29 -1.02
C TYR A 206 -8.11 -12.91 -1.33
N THR A 207 -7.76 -14.04 -0.69
CA THR A 207 -6.52 -14.78 -0.96
C THR A 207 -6.46 -15.26 -2.41
N GLY A 208 -7.51 -15.95 -2.87
CA GLY A 208 -7.56 -16.50 -4.23
C GLY A 208 -7.51 -15.43 -5.32
N LEU A 209 -8.27 -14.34 -5.17
CA LEU A 209 -8.26 -13.23 -6.13
C LEU A 209 -6.89 -12.54 -6.18
N ALA A 210 -6.26 -12.32 -5.03
CA ALA A 210 -4.93 -11.72 -4.96
C ALA A 210 -3.87 -12.61 -5.66
N TYR A 211 -3.97 -13.92 -5.46
CA TYR A 211 -3.11 -14.90 -6.14
C TYR A 211 -3.32 -14.85 -7.66
N ILE A 212 -4.56 -14.96 -8.14
CA ILE A 212 -4.88 -14.94 -9.57
C ILE A 212 -4.43 -13.65 -10.24
N LEU A 213 -4.58 -12.49 -9.57
CA LEU A 213 -4.09 -11.23 -10.10
C LEU A 213 -2.56 -11.27 -10.31
N THR A 214 -1.83 -11.85 -9.37
CA THR A 214 -0.36 -12.03 -9.48
C THR A 214 -0.01 -12.96 -10.64
N VAL A 215 -0.72 -14.08 -10.79
CA VAL A 215 -0.58 -15.03 -11.91
C VAL A 215 -0.74 -14.30 -13.24
N ILE A 216 -1.79 -13.50 -13.39
CA ILE A 216 -2.05 -12.74 -14.63
C ILE A 216 -0.89 -11.77 -14.92
N VAL A 217 -0.47 -10.98 -13.93
CA VAL A 217 0.62 -10.01 -14.11
C VAL A 217 1.92 -10.71 -14.48
N MET A 218 2.28 -11.79 -13.79
CA MET A 218 3.56 -12.49 -13.99
C MET A 218 3.61 -13.30 -15.28
N ILE A 219 2.49 -13.84 -15.76
CA ILE A 219 2.46 -14.66 -16.97
C ILE A 219 2.28 -13.82 -18.23
N SER A 220 1.58 -12.68 -18.13
CA SER A 220 1.32 -11.82 -19.30
C SER A 220 2.54 -11.52 -20.18
N PRO A 221 3.77 -11.30 -19.65
CA PRO A 221 4.93 -11.06 -20.51
C PRO A 221 5.31 -12.25 -21.39
N PHE A 222 5.09 -13.49 -20.92
CA PHE A 222 5.38 -14.71 -21.69
C PHE A 222 4.40 -14.95 -22.85
N LEU A 223 3.23 -14.31 -22.79
CA LEU A 223 2.24 -14.34 -23.86
C LEU A 223 2.46 -13.23 -24.90
N LEU A 224 3.01 -12.09 -24.47
CA LEU A 224 3.15 -10.88 -25.28
C LEU A 224 4.53 -10.74 -25.94
N VAL A 225 5.58 -11.25 -25.28
CA VAL A 225 6.97 -11.03 -25.70
C VAL A 225 7.57 -12.31 -26.29
N PRO A 226 8.13 -12.28 -27.50
CA PRO A 226 8.74 -13.47 -28.11
C PRO A 226 10.04 -13.93 -27.41
N SER A 227 10.80 -12.98 -26.86
CA SER A 227 12.06 -13.26 -26.17
C SER A 227 11.82 -13.74 -24.74
N LEU A 228 12.25 -14.96 -24.45
CA LEU A 228 12.06 -15.60 -23.15
C LEU A 228 12.78 -14.84 -22.01
N SER A 229 13.99 -14.35 -22.25
CA SER A 229 14.75 -13.58 -21.27
C SER A 229 14.09 -12.25 -20.94
N ILE A 230 13.53 -11.56 -21.95
CA ILE A 230 12.80 -10.31 -21.75
C ILE A 230 11.48 -10.58 -21.03
N ALA A 231 10.75 -11.63 -21.39
CA ALA A 231 9.53 -12.03 -20.70
C ALA A 231 9.78 -12.31 -19.21
N LEU A 232 10.84 -13.06 -18.87
CA LEU A 232 11.23 -13.34 -17.49
C LEU A 232 11.60 -12.05 -16.74
N ALA A 233 12.39 -11.16 -17.36
CA ALA A 233 12.78 -9.90 -16.75
C ALA A 233 11.57 -8.99 -16.46
N LEU A 234 10.60 -8.92 -17.38
CA LEU A 234 9.36 -8.17 -17.19
C LEU A 234 8.47 -8.80 -16.12
N ALA A 235 8.38 -10.14 -16.06
CA ALA A 235 7.64 -10.84 -15.03
C ALA A 235 8.23 -10.57 -13.63
N PHE A 236 9.55 -10.60 -13.50
CA PHE A 236 10.25 -10.32 -12.25
C PHE A 236 10.17 -8.84 -11.88
N GLY A 237 10.26 -7.94 -12.86
CA GLY A 237 9.99 -6.52 -12.65
C GLY A 237 8.57 -6.27 -12.14
N GLY A 238 7.58 -6.93 -12.73
CA GLY A 238 6.19 -6.93 -12.28
C GLY A 238 6.04 -7.44 -10.84
N ALA A 239 6.70 -8.56 -10.52
CA ALA A 239 6.72 -9.10 -9.16
C ALA A 239 7.31 -8.10 -8.15
N VAL A 240 8.46 -7.49 -8.44
CA VAL A 240 9.07 -6.46 -7.57
C VAL A 240 8.16 -5.24 -7.41
N CYS A 241 7.47 -4.82 -8.47
CA CYS A 241 6.48 -3.75 -8.40
C CYS A 241 5.29 -4.12 -7.49
N ILE A 242 4.76 -5.35 -7.59
CA ILE A 242 3.70 -5.84 -6.71
C ILE A 242 4.20 -5.85 -5.26
N ILE A 243 5.39 -6.40 -4.99
CA ILE A 243 6.04 -6.40 -3.67
C ILE A 243 6.14 -4.97 -3.11
N ALA A 244 6.60 -4.01 -3.93
CA ALA A 244 6.76 -2.63 -3.52
C ALA A 244 5.41 -1.97 -3.20
N LEU A 245 4.44 -2.03 -4.11
CA LEU A 245 3.11 -1.45 -3.91
C LEU A 245 2.42 -2.04 -2.68
N PHE A 246 2.55 -3.35 -2.50
CA PHE A 246 1.93 -4.05 -1.41
C PHE A 246 2.58 -3.75 -0.05
N ASN A 247 3.92 -3.78 0.03
CA ASN A 247 4.61 -3.41 1.26
C ASN A 247 4.41 -1.94 1.60
N LEU A 248 4.24 -1.06 0.60
CA LEU A 248 3.82 0.32 0.83
C LEU A 248 2.42 0.37 1.45
N TYR A 249 1.47 -0.42 0.93
CA TYR A 249 0.12 -0.51 1.49
C TYR A 249 0.15 -0.90 2.97
N VAL A 250 0.82 -2.01 3.30
CA VAL A 250 0.90 -2.53 4.66
C VAL A 250 1.69 -1.57 5.58
N SER A 251 2.77 -0.97 5.09
CA SER A 251 3.56 0.03 5.83
C SER A 251 2.71 1.23 6.26
N VAL A 252 1.85 1.72 5.38
CA VAL A 252 0.94 2.83 5.70
C VAL A 252 -0.20 2.35 6.59
N ALA A 253 -0.85 1.24 6.27
CA ALA A 253 -2.02 0.75 6.99
C ALA A 253 -1.71 0.29 8.42
N GLN A 254 -0.56 -0.34 8.64
CA GLN A 254 -0.19 -1.01 9.90
C GLN A 254 1.01 -0.39 10.63
N ASP A 255 1.54 0.74 10.13
CA ASP A 255 2.70 1.42 10.74
C ASP A 255 3.95 0.56 10.91
N VAL A 256 4.15 -0.38 9.98
CA VAL A 256 5.33 -1.25 9.93
C VAL A 256 6.39 -0.72 8.97
N SER A 257 7.65 -1.12 9.16
CA SER A 257 8.74 -0.66 8.30
C SER A 257 8.64 -1.19 6.86
N PHE A 258 8.52 -0.29 5.87
CA PHE A 258 8.55 -0.63 4.44
C PHE A 258 9.85 -1.32 4.03
N LYS A 259 11.00 -0.72 4.35
CA LYS A 259 12.32 -1.15 3.85
C LYS A 259 12.63 -2.60 4.24
N THR A 260 12.46 -2.93 5.52
CA THR A 260 12.75 -4.27 6.04
C THR A 260 11.94 -5.33 5.32
N ARG A 261 10.61 -5.15 5.26
CA ARG A 261 9.70 -6.11 4.64
C ARG A 261 9.92 -6.22 3.12
N PHE A 262 10.15 -5.09 2.46
CA PHE A 262 10.44 -5.06 1.03
C PHE A 262 11.71 -5.87 0.71
N PHE A 263 12.83 -5.59 1.38
CA PHE A 263 14.08 -6.30 1.12
C PHE A 263 14.06 -7.76 1.56
N GLU A 264 13.36 -8.08 2.65
CA GLU A 264 13.14 -9.46 3.09
C GLU A 264 12.39 -10.26 2.01
N MET A 265 11.28 -9.71 1.51
CA MET A 265 10.44 -10.37 0.51
C MET A 265 11.16 -10.50 -0.83
N VAL A 266 11.80 -9.43 -1.33
CA VAL A 266 12.65 -9.52 -2.53
C VAL A 266 13.75 -10.55 -2.34
N GLY A 267 14.43 -10.56 -1.20
CA GLY A 267 15.51 -11.51 -0.91
C GLY A 267 15.04 -12.97 -0.92
N LEU A 268 13.94 -13.28 -0.22
CA LEU A 268 13.35 -14.61 -0.20
C LEU A 268 12.89 -15.05 -1.59
N SER A 269 12.18 -14.18 -2.30
CA SER A 269 11.68 -14.43 -3.64
C SER A 269 12.79 -14.72 -4.65
N PHE A 270 13.82 -13.89 -4.71
CA PHE A 270 14.96 -14.12 -5.61
C PHE A 270 15.82 -15.31 -5.17
N GLY A 271 15.91 -15.57 -3.86
CA GLY A 271 16.55 -16.77 -3.33
C GLY A 271 15.86 -18.05 -3.81
N VAL A 272 14.54 -18.12 -3.72
CA VAL A 272 13.75 -19.25 -4.25
C VAL A 272 13.89 -19.33 -5.77
N ALA A 273 13.79 -18.21 -6.49
CA ALA A 273 13.98 -18.17 -7.93
C ALA A 273 15.34 -18.75 -8.36
N LEU A 274 16.42 -18.40 -7.66
CA LEU A 274 17.76 -18.91 -7.93
C LEU A 274 17.84 -20.42 -7.67
N LEU A 275 17.33 -20.90 -6.54
CA LEU A 275 17.33 -22.34 -6.22
C LEU A 275 16.50 -23.14 -7.23
N SER A 276 15.32 -22.65 -7.61
CA SER A 276 14.47 -23.27 -8.62
C SER A 276 15.10 -23.23 -10.02
N PHE A 277 15.83 -22.16 -10.35
CA PHE A 277 16.62 -22.10 -11.58
C PHE A 277 17.68 -23.22 -11.61
N LEU A 278 18.47 -23.35 -10.53
CA LEU A 278 19.47 -24.43 -10.40
C LEU A 278 18.82 -25.82 -10.52
N ALA A 279 17.66 -26.02 -9.87
CA ALA A 279 16.90 -27.26 -9.97
C ALA A 279 16.42 -27.53 -11.41
N GLY A 280 15.96 -26.49 -12.12
CA GLY A 280 15.59 -26.58 -13.54
C GLY A 280 16.78 -26.96 -14.43
N MET A 281 17.97 -26.44 -14.15
CA MET A 281 19.20 -26.85 -14.85
C MET A 281 19.53 -28.33 -14.62
N ALA A 282 19.45 -28.77 -13.36
CA ALA A 282 19.70 -30.17 -13.00
C ALA A 282 18.68 -31.10 -13.66
N ALA A 283 17.40 -30.74 -13.64
CA ALA A 283 16.34 -31.51 -14.30
C ALA A 283 16.60 -31.65 -15.80
N ARG A 284 16.99 -30.56 -16.48
CA ARG A 284 17.33 -30.60 -17.91
C ARG A 284 18.48 -31.57 -18.19
N ALA A 285 19.54 -31.54 -17.37
CA ALA A 285 20.69 -32.43 -17.52
C ALA A 285 20.33 -33.91 -17.28
N VAL A 286 19.48 -34.21 -16.30
CA VAL A 286 19.09 -35.59 -15.95
C VAL A 286 18.10 -36.18 -16.95
N PHE A 287 17.10 -35.41 -17.38
CA PHE A 287 16.04 -35.90 -18.28
C PHE A 287 16.40 -35.79 -19.77
N GLY A 288 17.58 -35.28 -20.11
CA GLY A 288 18.05 -35.19 -21.50
C GLY A 288 17.15 -34.33 -22.39
N ILE A 289 16.56 -33.27 -21.82
CA ILE A 289 15.67 -32.38 -22.56
C ILE A 289 16.52 -31.50 -23.49
N GLU A 290 16.73 -31.98 -24.71
CA GLU A 290 17.23 -31.22 -25.85
C GLU A 290 16.01 -30.66 -26.62
N VAL A 291 15.88 -29.33 -26.64
CA VAL A 291 14.89 -28.59 -27.45
C VAL A 291 15.64 -27.63 -28.35
#